data_AF-A0A7S2DB84-F1
#
_entry.id   AF-A0A7S2DB84-F1
#
_cell.length_a   1.000
_cell.length_b   1.000
_cell.length_c   1.000
_cell.angle_alpha   90.00
_cell.angle_beta   90.00
_cell.angle_gamma   90.00
#
_symmetry.space_group_name_H-M   'P 1'
#
loop_
_entity.id
_entity.type
_entity.pdbx_description
1 polymer ?
#
loop_
_entity_poly.entity_id
_entity_poly.type
_entity_poly.pdbx_seq_one_letter_code
_entity_poly.pdbx_strand_id
1 'polypeptide(L)'
;VKQLGSFLQAHPSVSVLVLDSIAFCFRHEFADNIPQRTRVLTDIAATLRQYGAEHGLVVVVVNHMTTRFDRAAGDSGAGWLAPALGDTWAHQPSAQLRLER
;
A
#
# COMPACT_ATOMS: atom_id res chain seq x y z
N VAL A 1 12.73 6.52 3.95
CA VAL A 1 11.72 7.56 4.31
C VAL A 1 12.30 8.75 5.06
N LYS A 2 13.23 8.58 6.02
CA LYS A 2 13.76 9.70 6.83
C LYS A 2 14.40 10.87 6.05
N GLN A 3 14.82 10.67 4.81
CA GLN A 3 15.38 11.72 3.95
C GLN A 3 14.37 12.34 2.98
N LEU A 4 13.14 11.83 2.91
CA LEU A 4 12.14 12.32 1.95
C LEU A 4 11.74 13.77 2.25
N GLY A 5 11.55 14.12 3.52
CA GLY A 5 11.22 15.49 3.92
C GLY A 5 12.28 16.51 3.50
N SER A 6 13.55 16.26 3.81
CA SER A 6 14.65 17.15 3.40
C SER A 6 14.80 17.23 1.88
N PHE A 7 14.54 16.13 1.17
CA PHE A 7 14.57 16.11 -0.28
C PHE A 7 13.45 16.99 -0.89
N LEU A 8 12.22 16.87 -0.41
CA LEU A 8 11.08 17.66 -0.88
C LEU A 8 11.25 19.15 -0.56
N GLN A 9 11.87 19.49 0.57
CA GLN A 9 12.23 20.88 0.90
C GLN A 9 13.26 21.46 -0.06
N ALA A 10 14.27 20.68 -0.44
CA ALA A 10 15.30 21.09 -1.39
C ALA A 10 14.79 21.15 -2.85
N HIS A 11 13.70 20.43 -3.16
CA HIS A 11 13.15 20.32 -4.51
C HIS A 11 11.65 20.66 -4.53
N PRO A 12 11.27 21.94 -4.33
CA PRO A 12 9.87 22.35 -4.21
C PRO A 12 9.04 22.14 -5.50
N SER A 13 9.68 21.88 -6.64
CA SER A 13 9.00 21.58 -7.90
C SER A 13 8.51 20.13 -8.01
N VAL A 14 8.85 19.26 -7.06
CA VAL A 14 8.38 17.86 -7.06
C VAL A 14 6.90 17.83 -6.73
N SER A 15 6.08 17.37 -7.68
CA SER A 15 4.62 17.32 -7.56
C SER A 15 4.05 15.89 -7.50
N VAL A 16 4.87 14.87 -7.76
CA VAL A 16 4.43 13.46 -7.75
C VAL A 16 5.45 12.56 -7.05
N LEU A 17 4.96 11.65 -6.21
CA LEU A 17 5.72 10.56 -5.61
C LEU A 17 5.09 9.23 -5.99
N VAL A 18 5.87 8.36 -6.63
CA VAL A 18 5.43 7.02 -7.04
C VAL A 18 6.12 5.97 -6.18
N LEU A 19 5.32 5.10 -5.54
CA LEU A 19 5.78 3.93 -4.81
C LEU A 19 5.38 2.68 -5.60
N ASP A 20 6.30 2.15 -6.39
CA ASP A 20 6.11 0.91 -7.14
C ASP A 20 7.07 -0.19 -6.64
N SER A 21 6.62 -1.17 -5.84
CA SER A 21 5.30 -1.31 -5.23
C SER A 21 5.41 -1.40 -3.71
N ILE A 22 4.40 -0.91 -2.99
CA ILE A 22 4.36 -1.08 -1.53
C ILE A 22 4.22 -2.55 -1.14
N ALA A 23 3.50 -3.32 -1.96
CA ALA A 23 3.16 -4.70 -1.66
C ALA A 23 4.38 -5.63 -1.68
N PHE A 24 5.49 -5.23 -2.31
CA PHE A 24 6.71 -6.02 -2.35
C PHE A 24 7.31 -6.26 -0.96
N CYS A 25 7.39 -5.22 -0.11
CA CYS A 25 7.99 -5.33 1.23
C CYS A 25 7.21 -6.32 2.11
N PHE A 26 5.88 -6.33 2.02
CA PHE A 26 5.01 -7.10 2.91
C PHE A 26 4.71 -8.53 2.43
N ARG A 27 5.44 -9.07 1.44
CA ARG A 27 5.19 -10.43 0.93
C ARG A 27 5.58 -11.53 1.91
N HIS A 28 6.75 -11.39 2.55
CA HIS A 28 7.28 -12.37 3.51
C HIS A 28 7.46 -11.76 4.91
N GLU A 29 7.63 -10.44 4.98
CA GLU A 29 7.71 -9.73 6.25
C GLU A 29 6.34 -9.78 6.94
N PHE A 30 6.34 -10.08 8.23
CA PHE A 30 5.14 -10.11 9.08
C PHE A 30 4.12 -11.22 8.77
N ALA A 31 4.51 -12.29 8.07
CA ALA A 31 3.63 -13.45 7.80
C ALA A 31 2.98 -13.98 9.10
N ASP A 32 3.73 -14.02 10.19
CA ASP A 32 3.27 -14.50 11.49
C ASP A 32 2.79 -13.38 12.45
N ASN A 33 2.85 -12.10 12.03
CA ASN A 33 2.51 -10.96 12.88
C ASN A 33 1.64 -9.92 12.16
N ILE A 34 0.37 -10.28 11.97
CA ILE A 34 -0.63 -9.41 11.36
C ILE A 34 -0.82 -8.07 12.10
N PRO A 35 -0.88 -8.00 13.45
CA PRO A 35 -0.99 -6.72 14.14
C PRO A 35 0.16 -5.76 13.82
N GLN A 36 1.40 -6.25 13.80
CA GLN A 36 2.56 -5.43 13.45
C GLN A 36 2.49 -4.97 11.99
N ARG A 37 2.12 -5.88 11.06
CA ARG A 37 1.90 -5.56 9.65
C ARG A 37 0.91 -4.41 9.48
N THR A 38 -0.24 -4.50 10.15
CA THR A 38 -1.31 -3.50 10.12
C THR A 38 -0.82 -2.14 10.62
N ARG A 39 -0.08 -2.14 11.74
CA ARG A 39 0.50 -0.91 12.30
C ARG A 39 1.46 -0.24 11.33
N VAL A 40 2.43 -0.99 10.81
CA VAL A 40 3.43 -0.46 9.87
C VAL A 40 2.77 0.09 8.61
N LEU A 41 1.78 -0.62 8.05
CA LEU A 41 1.03 -0.15 6.89
C LEU A 41 0.27 1.15 7.19
N THR A 42 -0.37 1.23 8.35
CA THR A 42 -1.08 2.45 8.79
C THR A 42 -0.12 3.63 8.95
N ASP A 43 1.04 3.40 9.57
CA ASP A 43 2.06 4.43 9.79
C ASP A 43 2.61 4.95 8.44
N ILE A 44 2.85 4.05 7.48
CA ILE A 44 3.27 4.43 6.12
C ILE A 44 2.20 5.27 5.44
N ALA A 45 0.93 4.82 5.47
CA ALA A 45 -0.17 5.56 4.86
C ALA A 45 -0.35 6.96 5.45
N ALA A 46 -0.26 7.08 6.78
CA ALA A 46 -0.32 8.37 7.47
C ALA A 46 0.84 9.29 7.06
N THR A 47 2.06 8.75 7.01
CA THR A 47 3.25 9.49 6.58
C THR A 47 3.14 10.00 5.14
N LEU A 48 2.69 9.14 4.21
CA LEU A 48 2.50 9.53 2.81
C LEU A 48 1.43 10.61 2.65
N ARG A 49 0.33 10.50 3.40
CA ARG A 49 -0.74 11.50 3.41
C ARG A 49 -0.26 12.85 3.94
N GLN A 50 0.56 12.82 5.00
CA GLN A 50 1.17 14.01 5.56
C GLN A 50 2.04 14.72 4.52
N TYR A 51 2.97 13.99 3.86
CA TYR A 51 3.78 14.58 2.79
C TYR A 51 2.95 15.08 1.61
N GLY A 52 1.88 14.36 1.26
CA GLY A 52 0.88 14.80 0.28
C GLY A 52 0.30 16.18 0.59
N ALA A 53 -0.16 16.36 1.83
CA ALA A 53 -0.77 17.60 2.29
C ALA A 53 0.24 18.75 2.45
N GLU A 54 1.41 18.48 3.04
CA GLU A 54 2.43 19.50 3.34
C GLU A 54 3.10 20.06 2.08
N HIS A 55 3.30 19.23 1.05
CA HIS A 55 4.05 19.61 -0.15
C HIS A 55 3.18 19.70 -1.42
N GLY A 56 1.85 19.53 -1.33
CA GLY A 56 0.99 19.50 -2.50
C GLY A 56 1.30 18.34 -3.46
N LEU A 57 1.74 17.22 -2.89
CA LEU A 57 2.30 16.08 -3.62
C LEU A 57 1.21 15.06 -3.95
N VAL A 58 1.14 14.65 -5.22
CA VAL A 58 0.31 13.51 -5.63
C VAL A 58 1.08 12.23 -5.31
N VAL A 59 0.53 11.41 -4.42
CA VAL A 59 1.14 10.12 -4.06
C VAL A 59 0.44 8.99 -4.81
N VAL A 60 1.19 8.28 -5.65
CA VAL A 60 0.74 7.09 -6.36
C VAL A 60 1.40 5.88 -5.73
N VAL A 61 0.59 4.88 -5.38
CA VAL A 61 1.08 3.63 -4.78
C VAL A 61 0.61 2.45 -5.62
N VAL A 62 1.55 1.62 -6.04
CA VAL A 62 1.26 0.37 -6.75
C VAL A 62 1.12 -0.75 -5.72
N ASN A 63 0.04 -1.50 -5.84
CA ASN A 63 -0.25 -2.69 -5.05
C ASN A 63 -0.34 -3.90 -5.98
N HIS A 64 0.05 -5.08 -5.49
CA HIS A 64 -0.08 -6.31 -6.23
C HIS A 64 -1.48 -6.90 -6.07
N MET A 65 -1.93 -7.68 -7.05
CA MET A 65 -3.07 -8.58 -6.91
C MET A 65 -2.56 -9.98 -6.53
N THR A 66 -3.25 -10.64 -5.61
CA THR A 66 -3.02 -12.02 -5.20
C THR A 66 -4.30 -12.83 -5.33
N THR A 67 -4.18 -14.16 -5.34
CA THR A 67 -5.33 -15.05 -5.28
C THR A 67 -5.61 -15.40 -3.82
N ARG A 68 -6.81 -15.08 -3.34
CA ARG A 68 -7.34 -15.59 -2.08
C ARG A 68 -8.14 -16.85 -2.37
N PHE A 69 -8.13 -17.76 -1.40
CA PHE A 69 -8.85 -19.02 -1.47
C PHE A 69 -9.80 -19.12 -0.29
N ASP A 70 -11.03 -19.57 -0.54
CA ASP A 70 -11.97 -19.87 0.53
C ASP A 70 -11.58 -21.22 1.15
N ARG A 71 -10.88 -21.16 2.29
CA ARG A 71 -10.49 -22.37 3.03
C ARG A 71 -11.68 -23.06 3.71
N ALA A 72 -12.81 -22.38 3.86
CA ALA A 72 -14.01 -22.96 4.47
C ALA A 72 -14.81 -23.84 3.48
N ALA A 73 -14.58 -23.68 2.18
CA ALA A 73 -15.30 -24.37 1.11
C ALA A 73 -14.71 -25.74 0.69
N GLY A 74 -13.73 -26.27 1.44
CA GLY A 74 -13.09 -27.57 1.16
C GLY A 74 -12.32 -27.61 -0.17
N ASP A 75 -12.13 -28.80 -0.75
CA ASP A 75 -11.40 -29.04 -2.02
C ASP A 75 -12.02 -28.33 -3.25
N SER A 76 -13.23 -27.80 -3.10
CA SER A 76 -13.97 -27.02 -4.10
C SER A 76 -13.81 -25.50 -3.97
N GLY A 77 -12.91 -25.03 -3.09
CA GLY A 77 -12.76 -23.61 -2.77
C GLY A 77 -12.43 -22.74 -3.99
N ALA A 78 -13.38 -21.87 -4.37
CA ALA A 78 -13.19 -20.90 -5.43
C ALA A 78 -12.10 -19.90 -5.04
N GLY A 79 -11.12 -19.71 -5.94
CA GLY A 79 -10.12 -18.66 -5.82
C GLY A 79 -10.64 -17.35 -6.41
N TRP A 80 -10.35 -16.22 -5.77
CA TRP A 80 -10.64 -14.90 -6.34
C TRP A 80 -9.44 -13.96 -6.24
N LEU A 81 -9.35 -13.02 -7.18
CA LEU A 81 -8.34 -11.98 -7.16
C LEU A 81 -8.66 -10.95 -6.08
N ALA A 82 -7.68 -10.65 -5.23
CA ALA A 82 -7.78 -9.65 -4.18
C ALA A 82 -6.48 -8.83 -4.08
N PRO A 83 -6.53 -7.57 -3.61
CA PRO A 83 -5.31 -6.80 -3.35
C PRO A 83 -4.44 -7.43 -2.26
N ALA A 84 -3.12 -7.45 -2.47
CA ALA A 84 -2.15 -8.14 -1.62
C ALA A 84 -2.10 -7.63 -0.18
N LEU A 85 -2.37 -6.34 0.01
CA LEU A 85 -2.29 -5.70 1.33
C LEU A 85 -3.51 -5.93 2.23
N GLY A 86 -4.63 -6.38 1.66
CA GLY A 86 -5.87 -6.64 2.38
C GLY A 86 -6.59 -5.39 2.89
N ASP A 87 -7.63 -5.62 3.69
CA ASP A 87 -8.67 -4.63 3.99
C ASP A 87 -8.13 -3.44 4.79
N THR A 88 -7.15 -3.66 5.66
CA THR A 88 -6.43 -2.59 6.37
C THR A 88 -5.91 -1.53 5.42
N TRP A 89 -5.32 -1.94 4.30
CA TRP A 89 -4.80 -1.01 3.30
C TRP A 89 -5.89 -0.50 2.37
N ALA A 90 -6.92 -1.30 2.10
CA ALA A 90 -8.02 -0.92 1.20
C ALA A 90 -8.77 0.35 1.67
N HIS A 91 -8.66 0.75 2.94
CA HIS A 91 -9.25 1.98 3.46
C HIS A 91 -8.30 3.17 3.53
N GLN A 92 -7.03 3.03 3.12
CA GLN A 92 -6.03 4.09 3.25
C GLN A 92 -5.97 5.06 2.05
N PRO A 93 -5.98 4.59 0.78
CA PRO A 93 -5.94 5.49 -0.38
C PRO A 93 -7.24 6.27 -0.55
N SER A 94 -7.13 7.51 -1.02
CA SER A 94 -8.28 8.35 -1.40
C SER A 94 -8.95 7.90 -2.71
N ALA A 95 -8.18 7.30 -3.62
CA ALA A 95 -8.66 6.74 -4.86
C ALA A 95 -8.00 5.37 -5.11
N GLN A 96 -8.76 4.43 -5.68
CA GLN A 96 -8.28 3.09 -6.02
C GLN A 96 -8.62 2.79 -7.47
N LEU A 97 -7.61 2.33 -8.21
CA LEU A 97 -7.75 1.92 -9.60
C LEU A 97 -7.31 0.48 -9.73
N ARG A 98 -8.17 -0.36 -10.31
CA ARG A 98 -7.83 -1.73 -10.71
C ARG A 98 -7.57 -1.72 -12.20
N LEU A 99 -6.35 -2.08 -12.59
CA LEU A 99 -5.97 -2.20 -13.99
C LEU A 99 -6.29 -3.63 -14.47
N GLU A 100 -7.05 -3.74 -15.54
CA GLU A 100 -7.41 -4.99 -16.21
C GLU A 100 -7.09 -4.86 -17.71
N ARG A 101 -6.85 -5.99 -18.38
CA ARG A 101 -6.48 -6.05 -19.80
C ARG A 101 -7.71 -6.12 -20.68
#